data_AF-A0A6J5Y1X1-F1
#
_entry.id   AF-A0A6J5Y1X1-F1
#
_cell.length_a   1.000
_cell.length_b   1.000
_cell.length_c   1.000
_cell.angle_alpha   90.00
_cell.angle_beta   90.00
_cell.angle_gamma   90.00
#
_symmetry.space_group_name_H-M   'P 1'
#
loop_
_entity.id
_entity.type
_entity.pdbx_description
1 polymer ?
#
loop_
_entity_poly.entity_id
_entity_poly.type
_entity_poly.pdbx_seq_one_letter_code
_entity_poly.pdbx_strand_id
1 'polypeptide(L)'
;MLPYPVMGHRSIITGNKNFADGVRTSFQTASFAALGEGFVAKSMGFRNTAGPEKHQAVAARVQADRAIFLNCRFEGYQDTLYAQTHRQFYKSCVISGTVDFIFGDAAAIFQNCLIYVRKPMENQQNIVTAQGRADKQETTGIVLQDCKIMPDKDLEPVKSQFKTYLGRPWKEFSRTIVMDSTIEDLIHPDG
;
A
#
# COMPACT_ATOMS: atom_id res chain seq x y z
N MET A 1 0.76 21.77 -9.28
CA MET A 1 2.08 21.10 -9.43
C MET A 1 2.04 19.79 -8.66
N LEU A 2 2.40 18.67 -9.27
CA LEU A 2 2.44 17.38 -8.58
C LEU A 2 3.62 17.37 -7.60
N PRO A 3 3.45 16.93 -6.34
CA PRO A 3 4.43 17.16 -5.26
C PRO A 3 5.53 16.09 -5.17
N TYR A 4 5.66 15.22 -6.17
CA TYR A 4 6.60 14.11 -6.13
C TYR A 4 7.79 14.40 -7.06
N PRO A 5 9.04 14.09 -6.67
CA PRO A 5 10.20 14.30 -7.51
C PRO A 5 9.92 13.64 -8.87
N VAL A 6 10.13 14.42 -9.93
CA VAL A 6 9.79 14.06 -11.31
C VAL A 6 10.71 12.94 -11.78
N MET A 7 10.43 11.70 -11.38
CA MET A 7 10.78 10.52 -12.16
C MET A 7 9.66 10.32 -13.17
N GLY A 8 9.98 10.53 -14.44
CA GLY A 8 9.01 10.51 -15.53
C GLY A 8 8.17 9.22 -15.56
N HIS A 9 6.90 9.34 -15.95
CA HIS A 9 6.33 8.76 -17.17
C HIS A 9 4.78 8.74 -17.10
N ARG A 10 4.15 9.11 -18.22
CA ARG A 10 2.75 9.53 -18.39
C ARG A 10 1.70 8.41 -18.28
N SER A 11 2.10 7.18 -17.96
CA SER A 11 1.23 5.99 -18.08
C SER A 11 0.61 5.59 -16.73
N ILE A 12 -0.72 5.65 -16.66
CA ILE A 12 -1.50 5.36 -15.45
C ILE A 12 -2.68 4.49 -15.84
N ILE A 13 -2.82 3.33 -15.21
CA ILE A 13 -4.08 2.60 -15.15
C ILE A 13 -4.87 3.15 -13.97
N THR A 14 -6.09 3.62 -14.23
CA THR A 14 -6.94 4.24 -13.21
C THR A 14 -8.33 3.62 -13.18
N GLY A 15 -8.92 3.52 -11.99
CA GLY A 15 -10.31 3.14 -11.77
C GLY A 15 -10.85 3.80 -10.50
N ASN A 16 -12.10 3.54 -10.15
CA ASN A 16 -12.77 4.13 -8.99
C ASN A 16 -13.78 3.19 -8.30
N LYS A 17 -13.73 1.88 -8.60
CA LYS A 17 -14.56 0.89 -7.92
C LYS A 17 -14.23 0.88 -6.43
N ASN A 18 -15.26 0.76 -5.60
CA ASN A 18 -15.13 0.87 -4.14
C ASN A 18 -16.27 0.16 -3.42
N PHE A 19 -16.07 -0.06 -2.12
CA PHE A 19 -17.03 -0.75 -1.27
C PHE A 19 -18.34 0.03 -1.06
N ALA A 20 -18.26 1.34 -0.80
CA ALA A 20 -19.43 2.18 -0.49
C ALA A 20 -20.48 2.20 -1.63
N ASP A 21 -20.04 2.14 -2.88
CA ASP A 21 -20.91 2.14 -4.07
C ASP A 21 -21.40 0.72 -4.46
N GLY A 22 -21.23 -0.27 -3.58
CA GLY A 22 -21.85 -1.59 -3.72
C GLY A 22 -20.95 -2.72 -4.25
N VAL A 23 -19.64 -2.46 -4.48
CA VAL A 23 -18.67 -3.53 -4.79
C VAL A 23 -18.25 -4.22 -3.50
N ARG A 24 -18.98 -5.28 -3.15
CA ARG A 24 -19.01 -5.85 -1.79
C ARG A 24 -17.69 -6.48 -1.28
N THR A 25 -16.62 -6.51 -2.08
CA THR A 25 -15.33 -7.07 -1.66
C THR A 25 -14.17 -6.21 -2.16
N SER A 26 -13.16 -5.99 -1.31
CA SER A 26 -11.90 -5.33 -1.72
C SER A 26 -11.25 -6.02 -2.93
N PHE A 27 -11.43 -7.35 -3.05
CA PHE A 27 -10.96 -8.11 -4.21
C PHE A 27 -11.49 -7.57 -5.54
N GLN A 28 -12.77 -7.18 -5.59
CA GLN A 28 -13.45 -6.73 -6.81
C GLN A 28 -13.28 -5.23 -7.09
N THR A 29 -12.74 -4.45 -6.14
CA THR A 29 -12.54 -3.00 -6.29
C THR A 29 -11.23 -2.65 -7.03
N ALA A 30 -10.37 -3.65 -7.29
CA ALA A 30 -9.08 -3.45 -7.92
C ALA A 30 -9.18 -2.79 -9.30
N SER A 31 -8.48 -1.67 -9.47
CA SER A 31 -8.34 -1.00 -10.78
C SER A 31 -7.46 -1.80 -11.74
N PHE A 32 -6.51 -2.56 -11.20
CA PHE A 32 -5.68 -3.51 -11.93
C PHE A 32 -5.50 -4.81 -11.12
N ALA A 33 -5.53 -5.96 -11.79
CA ALA A 33 -5.30 -7.26 -11.18
C ALA A 33 -4.24 -8.05 -11.96
N ALA A 34 -3.12 -8.37 -11.31
CA ALA A 34 -2.09 -9.28 -11.84
C ALA A 34 -2.32 -10.70 -11.31
N LEU A 35 -2.60 -11.65 -12.22
CA LEU A 35 -2.79 -13.07 -11.88
C LEU A 35 -1.75 -13.98 -12.53
N GLY A 36 -1.13 -13.55 -13.64
CA GLY A 36 -0.17 -14.36 -14.38
C GLY A 36 1.17 -14.49 -13.63
N GLU A 37 1.65 -15.72 -13.47
CA GLU A 37 2.97 -16.02 -12.91
C GLU A 37 4.08 -15.30 -13.68
N GLY A 38 5.06 -14.75 -12.96
CA GLY A 38 6.17 -14.00 -13.55
C GLY A 38 5.77 -12.63 -14.11
N PHE A 39 4.61 -12.09 -13.75
CA PHE A 39 4.20 -10.75 -14.18
C PHE A 39 5.25 -9.69 -13.79
N VAL A 40 5.61 -8.84 -14.75
CA VAL A 40 6.52 -7.71 -14.52
C VAL A 40 5.85 -6.42 -14.97
N ALA A 41 5.84 -5.43 -14.09
CA ALA A 41 5.51 -4.05 -14.44
C ALA A 41 6.72 -3.14 -14.17
N LYS A 42 6.95 -2.18 -15.06
CA LYS A 42 8.04 -1.21 -14.94
C LYS A 42 7.59 0.19 -15.34
N SER A 43 7.95 1.20 -14.57
CA SER A 43 7.76 2.62 -14.92
C SER A 43 6.31 3.00 -15.26
N MET A 44 5.34 2.53 -14.47
CA MET A 44 3.91 2.82 -14.66
C MET A 44 3.16 2.99 -13.35
N GLY A 45 2.00 3.64 -13.40
CA GLY A 45 1.14 3.86 -12.25
C GLY A 45 -0.14 3.05 -12.24
N PHE A 46 -0.58 2.69 -11.05
CA PHE A 46 -1.87 2.07 -10.74
C PHE A 46 -2.59 2.96 -9.71
N ARG A 47 -3.78 3.42 -10.04
CA ARG A 47 -4.51 4.39 -9.22
C ARG A 47 -5.96 3.99 -9.01
N ASN A 48 -6.45 4.12 -7.79
CA ASN A 48 -7.88 4.15 -7.51
C ASN A 48 -8.27 5.55 -7.03
N THR A 49 -9.22 6.19 -7.73
CA THR A 49 -9.66 7.58 -7.46
C THR A 49 -10.94 7.67 -6.65
N ALA A 50 -11.39 6.59 -5.99
CA ALA A 50 -12.63 6.59 -5.23
C ALA A 50 -12.65 7.62 -4.10
N GLY A 51 -11.52 7.86 -3.42
CA GLY A 51 -11.43 8.78 -2.29
C GLY A 51 -11.58 8.09 -0.93
N PRO A 52 -11.22 8.80 0.17
CA PRO A 52 -11.23 8.22 1.51
C PRO A 52 -12.66 7.95 2.04
N GLU A 53 -13.67 8.66 1.55
CA GLU A 53 -15.08 8.51 1.90
C GLU A 53 -15.73 7.23 1.36
N LYS A 54 -15.06 6.56 0.42
CA LYS A 54 -15.57 5.38 -0.26
C LYS A 54 -15.12 4.05 0.35
N HIS A 55 -14.43 4.12 1.48
CA HIS A 55 -13.84 2.97 2.17
C HIS A 55 -12.90 2.16 1.24
N GLN A 56 -12.95 0.83 1.27
CA GLN A 56 -12.01 -0.04 0.56
C GLN A 56 -12.04 0.20 -0.96
N ALA A 57 -10.89 0.55 -1.53
CA ALA A 57 -10.77 0.88 -2.96
C ALA A 57 -9.35 0.56 -3.48
N VAL A 58 -9.18 -0.65 -4.03
CA VAL A 58 -7.87 -1.18 -4.41
C VAL A 58 -7.36 -0.55 -5.72
N ALA A 59 -6.11 -0.06 -5.72
CA ALA A 59 -5.44 0.41 -6.93
C ALA A 59 -4.84 -0.76 -7.72
N ALA A 60 -4.13 -1.66 -7.05
CA ALA A 60 -3.60 -2.89 -7.65
C ALA A 60 -3.78 -4.09 -6.72
N ARG A 61 -4.24 -5.20 -7.29
CA ARG A 61 -4.29 -6.51 -6.63
C ARG A 61 -3.31 -7.45 -7.30
N VAL A 62 -2.47 -8.11 -6.51
CA VAL A 62 -1.42 -8.99 -7.01
C VAL A 62 -1.62 -10.39 -6.43
N GLN A 63 -1.97 -11.32 -7.31
CA GLN A 63 -2.18 -12.74 -7.07
C GLN A 63 -1.27 -13.56 -8.01
N ALA A 64 -0.07 -13.06 -8.27
CA ALA A 64 0.89 -13.63 -9.20
C ALA A 64 2.15 -14.04 -8.45
N ASP A 65 2.60 -15.28 -8.63
CA ASP A 65 3.88 -15.73 -8.10
C ASP A 65 5.05 -15.18 -8.93
N ARG A 66 6.16 -14.86 -8.25
CA ARG A 66 7.35 -14.20 -8.85
C ARG A 66 7.00 -12.88 -9.56
N ALA A 67 6.01 -12.15 -9.03
CA ALA A 67 5.64 -10.85 -9.56
C ALA A 67 6.69 -9.79 -9.20
N ILE A 68 7.04 -8.94 -10.17
CA ILE A 68 8.04 -7.88 -10.00
C ILE A 68 7.45 -6.53 -10.43
N PHE A 69 7.60 -5.52 -9.56
CA PHE A 69 7.27 -4.14 -9.85
C PHE A 69 8.52 -3.27 -9.68
N LEU A 70 8.97 -2.61 -10.75
CA LEU A 70 10.17 -1.77 -10.77
C LEU A 70 9.79 -0.33 -11.11
N ASN A 71 10.10 0.63 -10.24
CA ASN A 71 9.78 2.04 -10.50
C ASN A 71 8.29 2.26 -10.80
N CYS A 72 7.42 1.53 -10.10
CA CYS A 72 5.96 1.65 -10.23
C CYS A 72 5.40 2.57 -9.15
N ARG A 73 4.18 3.06 -9.38
CA ARG A 73 3.44 3.83 -8.37
C ARG A 73 2.06 3.27 -8.10
N PHE A 74 1.68 3.26 -6.83
CA PHE A 74 0.41 2.77 -6.34
C PHE A 74 -0.25 3.88 -5.53
N GLU A 75 -1.41 4.33 -5.98
CA GLU A 75 -2.04 5.54 -5.46
C GLU A 75 -3.51 5.28 -5.11
N GLY A 76 -3.85 5.47 -3.84
CA GLY A 76 -5.21 5.33 -3.34
C GLY A 76 -5.37 5.98 -1.97
N TYR A 77 -6.35 5.48 -1.21
CA TYR A 77 -6.60 5.81 0.19
C TYR A 77 -6.61 4.50 0.98
N GLN A 78 -7.80 3.97 1.31
CA GLN A 78 -7.94 2.70 2.00
C GLN A 78 -7.73 1.50 1.04
N ASP A 79 -6.98 0.49 1.47
CA ASP A 79 -6.69 -0.75 0.73
C ASP A 79 -5.92 -0.55 -0.60
N THR A 80 -5.02 0.44 -0.69
CA THR A 80 -4.37 0.82 -1.97
C THR A 80 -3.70 -0.34 -2.73
N LEU A 81 -2.81 -1.10 -2.07
CA LEU A 81 -2.08 -2.21 -2.67
C LEU A 81 -2.43 -3.51 -1.95
N TYR A 82 -3.14 -4.39 -2.66
CA TYR A 82 -3.48 -5.72 -2.19
C TYR A 82 -2.42 -6.72 -2.67
N ALA A 83 -1.35 -6.88 -1.88
CA ALA A 83 -0.35 -7.92 -2.04
C ALA A 83 -0.93 -9.27 -1.56
N GLN A 84 -1.84 -9.82 -2.36
CA GLN A 84 -2.80 -10.83 -1.92
C GLN A 84 -2.14 -12.15 -1.50
N THR A 85 -1.24 -12.70 -2.32
CA THR A 85 -0.61 -14.02 -2.07
C THR A 85 0.62 -14.23 -2.96
N HIS A 86 1.34 -15.34 -2.77
CA HIS A 86 2.57 -15.73 -3.47
C HIS A 86 3.77 -14.79 -3.22
N ARG A 87 4.86 -14.99 -3.97
CA ARG A 87 6.12 -14.25 -3.84
C ARG A 87 6.11 -13.01 -4.73
N GLN A 88 6.39 -11.85 -4.13
CA GLN A 88 6.30 -10.57 -4.82
C GLN A 88 7.48 -9.67 -4.45
N PHE A 89 7.99 -8.91 -5.43
CA PHE A 89 9.10 -7.97 -5.23
C PHE A 89 8.76 -6.59 -5.79
N TYR A 90 8.87 -5.57 -4.94
CA TYR A 90 8.61 -4.17 -5.26
C TYR A 90 9.89 -3.37 -5.03
N LYS A 91 10.45 -2.77 -6.07
CA LYS A 91 11.71 -2.03 -5.98
C LYS A 91 11.62 -0.63 -6.57
N SER A 92 12.10 0.37 -5.84
CA SER A 92 12.08 1.77 -6.26
C SER A 92 10.66 2.26 -6.57
N CYS A 93 9.66 1.70 -5.87
CA CYS A 93 8.26 2.05 -6.07
C CYS A 93 7.82 3.18 -5.15
N VAL A 94 6.75 3.87 -5.55
CA VAL A 94 6.04 4.83 -4.71
C VAL A 94 4.69 4.25 -4.32
N ILE A 95 4.39 4.18 -3.03
CA ILE A 95 3.11 3.69 -2.52
C ILE A 95 2.49 4.79 -1.67
N SER A 96 1.21 5.11 -1.90
CA SER A 96 0.52 6.13 -1.11
C SER A 96 -0.91 5.73 -0.74
N GLY A 97 -1.28 5.94 0.52
CA GLY A 97 -2.61 5.62 1.03
C GLY A 97 -2.83 6.05 2.48
N THR A 98 -3.91 5.57 3.10
CA THR A 98 -4.32 5.96 4.45
C THR A 98 -4.48 4.75 5.38
N VAL A 99 -5.56 4.00 5.22
CA VAL A 99 -5.93 2.85 6.06
C VAL A 99 -5.52 1.56 5.35
N ASP A 100 -4.77 0.70 6.02
CA ASP A 100 -4.38 -0.64 5.56
C ASP A 100 -3.83 -0.67 4.13
N PHE A 101 -3.06 0.36 3.74
CA PHE A 101 -2.85 0.63 2.32
C PHE A 101 -1.80 -0.28 1.66
N ILE A 102 -1.05 -1.06 2.44
CA ILE A 102 -0.30 -2.24 2.01
C ILE A 102 -0.82 -3.45 2.80
N PHE A 103 -1.59 -4.32 2.17
CA PHE A 103 -2.25 -5.42 2.88
C PHE A 103 -2.29 -6.72 2.08
N GLY A 104 -2.59 -7.81 2.77
CA GLY A 104 -2.68 -9.15 2.19
C GLY A 104 -1.75 -10.15 2.87
N ASP A 105 -1.60 -11.31 2.22
CA ASP A 105 -0.84 -12.44 2.75
C ASP A 105 0.21 -12.97 1.75
N ALA A 106 0.79 -12.07 0.95
CA ALA A 106 1.95 -12.40 0.14
C ALA A 106 3.22 -12.59 1.00
N ALA A 107 4.20 -13.30 0.44
CA ALA A 107 5.60 -13.14 0.81
C ALA A 107 6.17 -11.98 -0.03
N ALA A 108 6.06 -10.75 0.50
CA ALA A 108 6.33 -9.53 -0.25
C ALA A 108 7.49 -8.73 0.35
N ILE A 109 8.45 -8.35 -0.51
CA ILE A 109 9.54 -7.45 -0.15
C ILE A 109 9.39 -6.13 -0.91
N PHE A 110 9.41 -5.04 -0.17
CA PHE A 110 9.50 -3.67 -0.66
C PHE A 110 10.91 -3.16 -0.37
N GLN A 111 11.66 -2.83 -1.41
CA GLN A 111 13.05 -2.39 -1.30
C GLN A 111 13.26 -1.03 -1.95
N ASN A 112 13.90 -0.09 -1.25
CA ASN A 112 14.15 1.26 -1.78
C ASN A 112 12.85 1.96 -2.22
N CYS A 113 11.75 1.77 -1.47
CA CYS A 113 10.44 2.34 -1.81
C CYS A 113 10.18 3.64 -1.02
N LEU A 114 9.45 4.55 -1.65
CA LEU A 114 8.86 5.71 -0.97
C LEU A 114 7.43 5.37 -0.57
N ILE A 115 7.13 5.51 0.72
CA ILE A 115 5.84 5.17 1.32
C ILE A 115 5.25 6.47 1.88
N TYR A 116 4.26 7.02 1.17
CA TYR A 116 3.60 8.27 1.52
C TYR A 116 2.28 8.01 2.25
N VAL A 117 2.22 8.42 3.51
CA VAL A 117 0.98 8.37 4.29
C VAL A 117 0.17 9.62 4.02
N ARG A 118 -1.06 9.47 3.55
CA ARG A 118 -1.91 10.58 3.13
C ARG A 118 -2.80 11.06 4.27
N LYS A 119 -3.38 12.25 4.11
CA LYS A 119 -4.40 12.75 5.04
C LYS A 119 -5.66 11.87 4.96
N PRO A 120 -6.10 11.24 6.08
CA PRO A 120 -7.31 10.44 6.11
C PRO A 120 -8.55 11.32 6.36
N MET A 121 -9.73 10.70 6.51
CA MET A 121 -10.91 11.42 7.02
C MET A 121 -10.75 11.75 8.51
N GLU A 122 -11.57 12.67 8.99
CA GLU A 122 -11.73 12.90 10.43
C GLU A 122 -12.08 11.61 11.16
N ASN A 123 -11.55 11.44 12.38
CA ASN A 123 -11.73 10.26 13.23
C ASN A 123 -11.16 8.94 12.67
N GLN A 124 -10.42 8.97 11.57
CA GLN A 124 -9.64 7.82 11.09
C GLN A 124 -8.20 7.87 11.59
N GLN A 125 -7.56 6.71 11.52
CA GLN A 125 -6.14 6.53 11.79
C GLN A 125 -5.50 5.93 10.55
N ASN A 126 -4.26 6.30 10.29
CA ASN A 126 -3.50 5.73 9.18
C ASN A 126 -2.78 4.46 9.63
N ILE A 127 -2.79 3.45 8.78
CA ILE A 127 -2.15 2.15 9.02
C ILE A 127 -1.38 1.78 7.76
N VAL A 128 -0.04 1.73 7.86
CA VAL A 128 0.81 1.43 6.70
C VAL A 128 0.61 -0.02 6.23
N THR A 129 0.66 -0.98 7.15
CA THR A 129 0.53 -2.40 6.82
C THR A 129 -0.60 -3.10 7.57
N ALA A 130 -1.32 -3.98 6.87
CA ALA A 130 -2.30 -4.88 7.46
C ALA A 130 -2.04 -6.31 6.97
N GLN A 131 -1.01 -6.95 7.51
CA GLN A 131 -0.58 -8.26 7.05
C GLN A 131 -1.54 -9.35 7.57
N GLY A 132 -1.95 -10.23 6.67
CA GLY A 132 -3.06 -11.17 6.83
C GLY A 132 -2.68 -12.63 7.03
N ARG A 133 -1.51 -12.95 7.60
CA ARG A 133 -1.10 -14.34 7.86
C ARG A 133 -2.04 -14.99 8.88
N ALA A 134 -2.76 -16.03 8.45
CA ALA A 134 -3.80 -16.67 9.25
C ALA A 134 -3.32 -17.97 9.89
N ASP A 135 -2.22 -18.54 9.42
CA ASP A 135 -1.68 -19.80 9.92
C ASP A 135 -0.17 -19.66 10.21
N LYS A 136 0.28 -20.19 11.36
CA LYS A 136 1.69 -20.05 11.81
C LYS A 136 2.68 -20.78 10.91
N GLN A 137 2.24 -21.79 10.17
CA GLN A 137 3.03 -22.56 9.20
C GLN A 137 3.25 -21.80 7.89
N GLU A 138 2.46 -20.75 7.61
CA GLU A 138 2.64 -19.92 6.43
C GLU A 138 3.99 -19.16 6.48
N THR A 139 4.72 -19.22 5.37
CA THR A 139 6.01 -18.52 5.19
C THR A 139 5.82 -17.12 4.58
N THR A 140 4.65 -16.51 4.77
CA THR A 140 4.24 -15.21 4.23
C THR A 140 4.57 -14.07 5.19
N GLY A 141 4.55 -12.84 4.69
CA GLY A 141 4.88 -11.65 5.46
C GLY A 141 5.25 -10.48 4.55
N ILE A 142 5.19 -9.28 5.13
CA ILE A 142 5.58 -8.04 4.45
C ILE A 142 6.91 -7.57 5.04
N VAL A 143 7.88 -7.28 4.17
CA VAL A 143 9.17 -6.70 4.56
C VAL A 143 9.34 -5.35 3.88
N LEU A 144 9.55 -4.29 4.67
CA LEU A 144 9.92 -2.96 4.21
C LEU A 144 11.42 -2.78 4.50
N GLN A 145 12.26 -2.80 3.46
CA GLN A 145 13.71 -2.69 3.56
C GLN A 145 14.20 -1.45 2.82
N ASP A 146 15.08 -0.65 3.44
CA ASP A 146 15.64 0.56 2.79
C ASP A 146 14.54 1.50 2.26
N CYS A 147 13.38 1.51 2.92
CA CYS A 147 12.26 2.34 2.53
C CYS A 147 12.32 3.69 3.23
N LYS A 148 11.60 4.68 2.69
CA LYS A 148 11.32 5.93 3.39
C LYS A 148 9.81 6.05 3.64
N ILE A 149 9.41 6.05 4.91
CA ILE A 149 8.02 6.23 5.35
C ILE A 149 7.85 7.67 5.81
N MET A 150 6.99 8.42 5.11
CA MET A 150 6.85 9.86 5.33
C MET A 150 5.41 10.34 5.06
N PRO A 151 4.98 11.45 5.66
CA PRO A 151 3.67 12.03 5.38
C PRO A 151 3.66 12.64 3.97
N ASP A 152 2.49 12.59 3.32
CA ASP A 152 2.25 13.38 2.13
C ASP A 152 2.11 14.87 2.49
N LYS A 153 2.20 15.72 1.47
CA LYS A 153 2.14 17.19 1.63
C LYS A 153 0.87 17.70 2.33
N ASP A 154 -0.23 16.96 2.28
CA ASP A 154 -1.52 17.36 2.83
C ASP A 154 -1.67 16.84 4.27
N LEU A 155 -0.96 15.76 4.64
CA LEU A 155 -0.86 15.24 6.01
C LEU A 155 0.17 16.03 6.84
N GLU A 156 1.35 16.35 6.29
CA GLU A 156 2.46 16.99 7.00
C GLU A 156 2.05 18.15 7.95
N PRO A 157 1.28 19.17 7.52
CA PRO A 157 0.90 20.29 8.38
C PRO A 157 -0.08 19.92 9.51
N VAL A 158 -0.72 18.76 9.43
CA VAL A 158 -1.76 18.29 10.36
C VAL A 158 -1.45 16.91 10.95
N LYS A 159 -0.22 16.40 10.79
CA LYS A 159 0.15 15.02 11.17
C LYS A 159 -0.07 14.72 12.65
N SER A 160 0.06 15.72 13.52
CA SER A 160 -0.21 15.58 14.96
C SER A 160 -1.70 15.35 15.30
N GLN A 161 -2.61 15.63 14.37
CA GLN A 161 -4.05 15.45 14.55
C GLN A 161 -4.51 14.02 14.19
N PHE A 162 -3.70 13.26 13.44
CA PHE A 162 -4.06 11.94 12.92
C PHE A 162 -3.02 10.91 13.36
N LYS A 163 -3.44 9.92 14.15
CA LYS A 163 -2.54 8.83 14.54
C LYS A 163 -2.17 8.00 13.31
N THR A 164 -0.89 7.72 13.15
CA THR A 164 -0.35 6.86 12.10
C THR A 164 0.47 5.75 12.74
N TYR A 165 0.28 4.51 12.29
CA TYR A 165 0.99 3.33 12.79
C TYR A 165 1.61 2.54 11.63
N LEU A 166 2.73 1.87 11.87
CA LEU A 166 3.43 1.01 10.92
C LEU A 166 2.57 -0.19 10.49
N GLY A 167 1.70 -0.66 11.37
CA GLY A 167 0.75 -1.67 10.99
C GLY A 167 -0.20 -2.11 12.08
N ARG A 168 -1.12 -2.99 11.70
CA ARG A 168 -1.99 -3.72 12.63
C ARG A 168 -2.17 -5.16 12.16
N PRO A 169 -2.41 -6.12 13.07
CA PRO A 169 -2.64 -7.50 12.68
C PRO A 169 -4.02 -7.67 12.06
N TRP A 170 -4.10 -7.87 10.74
CA TRP A 170 -5.37 -8.21 10.10
C TRP A 170 -5.81 -9.64 10.44
N LYS A 171 -4.83 -10.53 10.67
CA LYS A 171 -5.02 -11.92 11.08
C LYS A 171 -4.09 -12.29 12.22
N GLU A 172 -4.41 -13.40 12.90
CA GLU A 172 -3.81 -13.80 14.19
C GLU A 172 -2.28 -13.90 14.16
N PHE A 173 -1.69 -14.39 13.06
CA PHE A 173 -0.25 -14.61 12.96
C PHE A 173 0.47 -13.53 12.16
N SER A 174 -0.12 -12.33 12.07
CA SER A 174 0.39 -11.21 11.28
C SER A 174 1.90 -11.02 11.42
N ARG A 175 2.60 -10.86 10.29
CA ARG A 175 4.06 -10.71 10.25
C ARG A 175 4.50 -9.61 9.30
N THR A 176 4.92 -8.49 9.88
CA THR A 176 5.56 -7.38 9.17
C THR A 176 6.93 -7.09 9.77
N ILE A 177 7.93 -6.82 8.92
CA ILE A 177 9.27 -6.40 9.32
C ILE A 177 9.57 -5.06 8.65
N VAL A 178 10.05 -4.09 9.42
CA VAL A 178 10.59 -2.82 8.91
C VAL A 178 12.05 -2.76 9.31
N MET A 179 12.95 -2.66 8.34
CA MET A 179 14.40 -2.70 8.58
C MET A 179 15.14 -1.75 7.65
N ASP A 180 16.28 -1.23 8.12
CA ASP A 180 17.14 -0.29 7.39
C ASP A 180 16.40 0.89 6.75
N SER A 181 15.26 1.27 7.31
CA SER A 181 14.34 2.24 6.69
C SER A 181 14.34 3.55 7.46
N THR A 182 14.13 4.65 6.75
CA THR A 182 13.88 5.95 7.37
C THR A 182 12.40 6.08 7.71
N ILE A 183 12.09 6.30 8.99
CA ILE A 183 10.74 6.56 9.48
C ILE A 183 10.71 8.01 9.96
N GLU A 184 9.93 8.86 9.29
CA GLU A 184 9.75 10.25 9.74
C GLU A 184 8.84 10.32 10.99
N ASP A 185 8.72 11.51 11.57
CA ASP A 185 8.08 11.78 12.87
C ASP A 185 6.53 11.69 12.86
N LEU A 186 5.93 11.08 11.84
CA LEU A 186 4.47 10.85 11.76
C LEU A 186 4.01 9.60 12.52
N ILE A 187 4.89 8.61 12.71
CA ILE A 187 4.54 7.33 13.34
C ILE A 187 4.36 7.54 14.85
N HIS A 188 3.25 7.04 15.38
CA HIS A 188 2.96 7.08 16.81
C HIS A 188 4.04 6.31 17.60
N PRO A 189 4.44 6.75 18.81
CA PRO A 189 5.46 6.06 19.60
C PRO A 189 5.18 4.58 19.93
N ASP A 190 3.92 4.17 19.87
CA ASP A 190 3.51 2.77 20.07
C ASP A 190 3.85 1.84 18.88
N GLY A 191 4.28 2.41 17.75
CA GLY A 191 4.66 1.69 16.53
C GLY A 191 3.60 1.66 15.46
#